data_AF-A0A9W4UAA0-F1
#
_entry.id   AF-A0A9W4UAA0-F1
#
_cell.length_a   1.000
_cell.length_b   1.000
_cell.length_c   1.000
_cell.angle_alpha   90.00
_cell.angle_beta   90.00
_cell.angle_gamma   90.00
#
_symmetry.space_group_name_H-M   'P 1'
#
loop_
_entity.id
_entity.type
_entity.pdbx_description
1 polymer ?
#
loop_
_entity_poly.entity_id
_entity_poly.type
_entity_poly.pdbx_seq_one_letter_code
_entity_poly.pdbx_strand_id
1 'polypeptide(L)'
;MSEFNDIQDEYREVMIDSPEPYTTTAPYHPSAVSFLANGTRPIDIEKAPEPRCPTCLEEYSDFCHKPVQIQSCGHVFGYDCLARWVEEHNTCPILARSRFD
;
A
#
# COMPACT_ATOMS: atom_id res chain seq x y z
N MET A 1 -0.47 -34.61 -45.07
CA MET A 1 -1.51 -33.81 -44.41
C MET A 1 -0.86 -33.32 -43.12
N SER A 2 -0.03 -32.27 -43.11
CA SER A 2 -0.35 -30.86 -43.43
C SER A 2 -1.62 -30.45 -42.67
N GLU A 3 -1.66 -29.47 -41.76
CA GLU A 3 -0.85 -28.29 -41.45
C GLU A 3 -0.85 -28.11 -39.90
N PHE A 4 0.30 -27.84 -39.27
CA PHE A 4 0.77 -26.49 -38.91
C PHE A 4 -0.24 -25.61 -38.13
N ASN A 5 -0.07 -25.61 -36.80
CA ASN A 5 -0.07 -24.44 -35.91
C ASN A 5 -1.17 -23.36 -36.10
N ASP A 6 -2.28 -23.54 -35.39
CA ASP A 6 -3.31 -22.54 -35.07
C ASP A 6 -3.63 -22.79 -33.58
N ILE A 7 -3.30 -21.97 -32.58
CA ILE A 7 -3.61 -20.55 -32.41
C ILE A 7 -2.49 -19.95 -31.52
N GLN A 8 -1.50 -19.30 -32.15
CA GLN A 8 -0.64 -18.29 -31.51
C GLN A 8 -0.97 -16.94 -32.16
N ASP A 9 -2.22 -16.49 -32.05
CA ASP A 9 -2.70 -15.26 -32.71
C ASP A 9 -3.38 -14.29 -31.73
N GLU A 10 -2.89 -14.22 -30.49
CA GLU A 10 -3.21 -13.08 -29.62
C GLU A 10 -1.94 -12.49 -28.99
N TYR A 11 -0.84 -12.57 -29.73
CA TYR A 11 0.41 -11.90 -29.38
C TYR A 11 0.97 -11.24 -30.64
N ARG A 12 0.92 -9.90 -30.65
CA ARG A 12 1.50 -8.94 -31.62
C ARG A 12 0.54 -8.63 -32.79
N GLU A 13 0.19 -7.37 -33.08
CA GLU A 13 1.13 -6.32 -33.51
C GLU A 13 0.66 -4.89 -33.14
N VAL A 14 1.44 -4.25 -32.26
CA VAL A 14 1.96 -2.87 -32.30
C VAL A 14 1.17 -1.76 -33.03
N MET A 15 0.48 -0.91 -32.25
CA MET A 15 0.35 0.51 -32.57
C MET A 15 1.55 1.25 -31.98
N ILE A 16 2.55 1.49 -32.83
CA ILE A 16 3.63 2.46 -32.62
C ILE A 16 3.17 3.75 -33.33
N ASP A 17 2.61 4.71 -32.59
CA ASP A 17 2.87 6.16 -32.75
C ASP A 17 2.10 6.94 -31.67
N SER A 18 2.58 6.82 -30.44
CA SER A 18 2.56 7.91 -29.47
C SER A 18 3.40 7.41 -28.30
N PRO A 19 4.50 8.07 -27.92
CA PRO A 19 5.14 7.76 -26.67
C PRO A 19 4.13 8.19 -25.60
N GLU A 20 3.22 7.30 -25.20
CA GLU A 20 2.43 7.46 -23.98
C GLU A 20 3.49 7.56 -22.89
N PRO A 21 3.86 8.78 -22.48
CA PRO A 21 4.92 8.94 -21.56
C PRO A 21 4.18 8.73 -20.25
N TYR A 22 4.06 7.47 -19.84
CA TYR A 22 3.87 7.20 -18.43
C TYR A 22 5.17 7.55 -17.67
N THR A 23 5.82 8.67 -18.02
CA THR A 23 6.03 9.71 -17.02
C THR A 23 4.69 10.06 -16.37
N THR A 24 4.16 9.13 -15.56
CA THR A 24 3.49 9.53 -14.35
C THR A 24 4.58 10.15 -13.51
N THR A 25 4.75 11.46 -13.68
CA THR A 25 5.36 12.40 -12.76
C THR A 25 4.56 12.48 -11.46
N ALA A 26 4.09 11.35 -10.93
CA ALA A 26 4.00 11.27 -9.48
C ALA A 26 5.46 11.22 -9.03
N PRO A 27 5.92 12.11 -8.15
CA PRO A 27 7.20 11.87 -7.50
C PRO A 27 7.11 10.45 -6.97
N TYR A 28 7.93 9.54 -7.51
CA TYR A 28 8.21 8.27 -6.85
C TYR A 28 8.76 8.71 -5.51
N HIS A 29 7.90 8.82 -4.52
CA HIS A 29 8.29 9.38 -3.25
C HIS A 29 8.99 8.19 -2.59
N PRO A 30 10.33 8.21 -2.48
CA PRO A 30 11.06 7.07 -1.94
C PRO A 30 10.66 6.79 -0.50
N SER A 31 9.78 7.57 0.13
CA SER A 31 9.33 7.40 1.52
C SER A 31 8.21 6.38 1.70
N ALA A 32 7.25 6.16 0.79
CA ALA A 32 6.04 5.42 1.18
C ALA A 32 6.37 3.93 1.39
N VAL A 33 6.97 3.33 0.37
CA VAL A 33 7.44 1.93 0.42
C VAL A 33 8.56 1.76 1.45
N SER A 34 9.50 2.72 1.54
CA SER A 34 10.58 2.63 2.53
C SER A 34 10.08 2.86 3.96
N PHE A 35 9.06 3.67 4.19
CA PHE A 35 8.44 3.87 5.49
C PHE A 35 7.68 2.63 5.92
N LEU A 36 6.97 1.96 5.00
CA LEU A 36 6.35 0.67 5.32
C LEU A 36 7.40 -0.40 5.64
N ALA A 37 8.48 -0.47 4.85
CA ALA A 37 9.53 -1.47 5.02
C ALA A 37 10.40 -1.25 6.27
N ASN A 38 10.74 0.00 6.59
CA ASN A 38 11.72 0.33 7.64
C ASN A 38 11.11 1.06 8.84
N GLY A 39 9.99 1.76 8.64
CA GLY A 39 9.31 2.58 9.64
C GLY A 39 8.15 1.88 10.35
N THR A 40 7.80 0.65 9.93
CA THR A 40 6.74 -0.13 10.57
C THR A 40 7.26 -1.49 11.05
N ARG A 41 6.49 -2.14 11.92
CA ARG A 41 6.67 -3.55 12.28
C ARG A 41 5.31 -4.24 12.32
N PRO A 42 5.20 -5.49 11.86
CA PRO A 42 4.00 -6.28 12.11
C PRO A 42 3.86 -6.54 13.61
N ILE A 43 2.63 -6.57 14.09
CA ILE A 43 2.31 -6.97 15.47
C ILE A 43 1.24 -8.06 15.44
N ASP A 44 1.20 -8.88 16.48
CA ASP A 44 0.10 -9.84 16.66
C ASP A 44 -1.19 -9.08 17.02
N ILE A 45 -2.33 -9.57 16.55
CA ILE A 45 -3.65 -8.96 16.82
C ILE A 45 -3.92 -8.85 18.32
N GLU A 46 -3.54 -9.86 19.10
CA GLU A 46 -3.69 -9.87 20.57
C GLU A 46 -2.83 -8.83 21.30
N LYS A 47 -1.77 -8.33 20.63
CA LYS A 47 -0.89 -7.30 21.17
C LYS A 47 -1.26 -5.90 20.72
N ALA A 48 -2.24 -5.76 19.82
CA ALA A 48 -2.73 -4.46 19.40
C ALA A 48 -3.42 -3.76 20.59
N PRO A 49 -3.21 -2.43 20.78
CA PRO A 49 -3.84 -1.69 21.86
C PRO A 49 -5.37 -1.64 21.72
N GLU A 50 -5.85 -1.61 20.48
CA GLU A 50 -7.26 -1.72 20.13
C GLU A 50 -7.45 -2.85 19.12
N PRO A 51 -8.59 -3.56 19.14
CA PRO A 51 -8.87 -4.66 18.19
C PRO A 51 -9.22 -4.18 16.78
N ARG A 52 -9.33 -2.85 16.58
CA ARG A 52 -9.82 -2.22 15.36
C ARG A 52 -8.86 -1.15 14.87
N CYS A 53 -8.82 -0.97 13.57
CA CYS A 53 -8.03 0.06 12.94
C CYS A 53 -8.66 1.44 13.19
N PRO A 54 -7.93 2.42 13.74
CA PRO A 54 -8.47 3.76 14.01
C PRO A 54 -8.76 4.58 12.74
N THR A 55 -8.26 4.14 11.58
CA THR A 55 -8.47 4.81 10.29
C THR A 55 -9.75 4.37 9.59
N CYS A 56 -10.03 3.06 9.52
CA CYS A 56 -11.20 2.52 8.83
C CYS A 56 -12.26 1.90 9.77
N LEU A 57 -11.95 1.79 11.06
CA LEU A 57 -12.79 1.17 12.11
C LEU A 57 -13.06 -0.34 11.91
N GLU A 58 -12.31 -0.97 11.01
CA GLU A 58 -12.41 -2.41 10.70
C GLU A 58 -11.57 -3.24 11.67
N GLU A 59 -12.00 -4.46 11.96
CA GLU A 59 -11.33 -5.37 12.89
C GLU A 59 -10.06 -5.96 12.28
N TYR A 60 -9.01 -6.08 13.09
CA TYR A 60 -7.78 -6.69 12.64
C TYR A 60 -7.97 -8.19 12.38
N SER A 61 -7.40 -8.66 11.27
CA SER A 61 -7.44 -10.06 10.87
C SER A 61 -6.15 -10.46 10.19
N ASP A 62 -5.75 -11.72 10.35
CA ASP A 62 -4.54 -12.26 9.72
C ASP A 62 -4.63 -12.28 8.18
N PHE A 63 -5.85 -12.21 7.64
CA PHE A 63 -6.10 -12.39 6.21
C PHE A 63 -6.29 -11.07 5.46
N CYS A 64 -7.15 -10.17 5.97
CA CYS A 64 -7.56 -8.98 5.23
C CYS A 64 -7.06 -7.67 5.86
N HIS A 65 -6.80 -7.66 7.16
CA HIS A 65 -6.54 -6.42 7.88
C HIS A 65 -5.43 -6.60 8.91
N LYS A 66 -4.20 -6.80 8.43
CA LYS A 66 -3.05 -7.09 9.28
C LYS A 66 -2.62 -5.85 10.08
N PRO A 67 -2.51 -5.93 11.41
CA PRO A 67 -2.07 -4.80 12.22
C PRO A 67 -0.55 -4.59 12.08
N VAL A 68 -0.17 -3.34 11.83
CA VAL A 68 1.22 -2.88 11.80
C VAL A 68 1.38 -1.67 12.71
N GLN A 69 2.52 -1.62 13.40
CA GLN A 69 2.87 -0.55 14.31
C GLN A 69 3.95 0.33 13.71
N ILE A 70 3.74 1.64 13.73
CA ILE A 70 4.76 2.63 13.34
C ILE A 70 5.82 2.69 14.44
N GLN A 71 7.10 2.52 14.08
CA GLN A 71 8.19 2.45 15.05
C GLN A 71 8.49 3.79 15.73
N SER A 72 8.26 4.91 15.04
CA SER A 72 8.59 6.25 15.56
C SER A 72 7.60 6.78 16.61
N CYS A 73 6.32 6.40 16.53
CA CYS A 73 5.26 6.88 17.42
C CYS A 73 4.53 5.78 18.19
N GLY A 74 4.69 4.50 17.81
CA GLY A 74 4.05 3.37 18.47
C GLY A 74 2.58 3.15 18.12
N HIS A 75 2.00 3.95 17.23
CA HIS A 75 0.59 3.79 16.82
C HIS A 75 0.40 2.60 15.86
N VAL A 76 -0.75 1.94 15.98
CA VAL A 76 -1.09 0.74 15.22
C VAL A 76 -2.19 1.04 14.21
N PHE A 77 -2.03 0.53 12.98
CA PHE A 77 -2.96 0.69 11.88
C PHE A 77 -3.02 -0.61 11.06
N GLY A 78 -4.05 -0.75 10.22
CA GLY A 78 -4.04 -1.80 9.20
C GLY A 78 -2.98 -1.51 8.15
N TYR A 79 -2.27 -2.53 7.67
CA TYR A 79 -1.23 -2.36 6.65
C TYR A 79 -1.74 -1.58 5.44
N ASP A 80 -2.87 -1.96 4.86
CA ASP A 80 -3.45 -1.28 3.70
C ASP A 80 -3.88 0.16 4.01
N CYS A 81 -4.46 0.41 5.18
CA CYS A 81 -4.84 1.76 5.59
C CYS A 81 -3.63 2.67 5.74
N LEU A 82 -2.57 2.16 6.38
CA LEU A 82 -1.34 2.90 6.54
C LEU A 82 -0.64 3.10 5.20
N ALA A 83 -0.62 2.07 4.34
CA ALA A 83 -0.03 2.13 3.01
C ALA A 83 -0.67 3.26 2.20
N ARG A 84 -2.01 3.29 2.13
CA ARG A 84 -2.73 4.37 1.45
C ARG A 84 -2.46 5.74 2.03
N TRP A 85 -2.37 5.85 3.35
CA TRP A 85 -2.04 7.13 3.99
C TRP A 85 -0.65 7.61 3.62
N VAL A 86 0.35 6.71 3.60
CA VAL A 86 1.74 7.10 3.35
C VAL A 86 2.08 7.37 1.89
N GLU A 87 1.18 7.03 0.97
CA GLU A 87 1.24 7.49 -0.42
C GLU A 87 1.14 9.02 -0.51
N GLU A 88 0.34 9.63 0.36
CA GLU A 88 0.08 11.08 0.37
C GLU A 88 0.77 11.81 1.54
N HIS A 89 1.09 11.10 2.63
CA HIS A 89 1.55 11.69 3.88
C HIS A 89 2.71 10.93 4.56
N ASN A 90 3.81 11.63 4.87
CA ASN A 90 4.94 11.03 5.59
C ASN A 90 4.82 11.10 7.12
N THR A 91 3.60 11.21 7.64
CA THR A 91 3.33 11.44 9.06
C THR A 91 2.34 10.41 9.58
N CYS A 92 2.32 10.20 10.90
CA CYS A 92 1.35 9.31 11.52
C CYS A 92 -0.08 9.88 11.39
N PRO A 93 -1.08 9.08 10.95
CA PRO A 93 -2.47 9.52 10.82
C PRO A 93 -3.07 10.08 12.12
N ILE A 94 -2.65 9.56 13.28
CA ILE A 94 -3.13 10.02 14.59
C ILE A 94 -2.49 11.36 14.98
N LEU A 95 -1.20 11.55 14.72
CA LEU A 95 -0.52 12.82 15.00
C LEU A 95 -1.05 13.97 14.15
N ALA A 96 -1.56 13.68 12.94
CA ALA A 96 -2.27 14.67 12.13
C ALA A 96 -3.63 15.09 12.72
N ARG A 97 -4.25 14.24 13.56
CA ARG A 97 -5.51 14.53 14.25
C ARG A 97 -5.31 15.25 15.59
N SER A 98 -4.09 15.29 16.11
CA SER A 98 -3.75 15.98 17.36
C SER A 98 -3.40 17.45 17.13
N ARG A 99 -4.38 18.26 16.69
CA ARG A 99 -4.39 19.70 16.99
C ARG A 99 -5.29 19.91 18.20
N PHE A 100 -4.65 20.07 19.35
CA PHE A 100 -5.03 20.75 20.59
C PHE A 100 -6.53 20.91 20.99
N ASP A 101 -6.77 20.56 22.26
CA ASP A 101 -7.91 20.85 23.17
C ASP A 101 -9.23 20.08 22.96
#